data_AF-A0A0E3UJ00-F1
#
_entry.id   AF-A0A0E3UJ00-F1
#
_cell.length_a   1.000
_cell.length_b   1.000
_cell.length_c   1.000
_cell.angle_alpha   90.00
_cell.angle_beta   90.00
_cell.angle_gamma   90.00
#
_symmetry.space_group_name_H-M   'P 1'
#
loop_
_entity.id
_entity.type
_entity.pdbx_description
1 polymer ?
#
loop_
_entity_poly.entity_id
_entity_poly.type
_entity_poly.pdbx_seq_one_letter_code
_entity_poly.pdbx_strand_id
1 'polypeptide(L)'
;MKVSRLVLTAALAALVNGSSAFAHLTYGGRDFGTLVEGAPATTIATQTLSSSFGWADATDSDWGDSHRGRFFRFTLTGTTSVSITAQRNTNAAATGATGVLLPGISLFSGLGTVAPEQPGHDGSDLSIASRPGTTEGSFRALSGWSLGNDPTYNTAGDPLSGILYAARLAIFTFVGYAVDGTSANFGSEPGIVGDGVADGYVNGYFADLPAGNYSVFVGGANYDTQLTETATHGSLSNAYDTYGVTVSVAAIPEPGTYALGMGATALGAMLVRRRRSAQR
;
A
#
# COMPACT_ATOMS: atom_id res chain seq x y z
N MET A 1 -5.06 58.45 -26.91
CA MET A 1 -4.61 57.11 -27.33
C MET A 1 -5.47 56.06 -26.65
N LYS A 2 -6.13 55.22 -27.44
CA LYS A 2 -6.97 54.11 -26.98
C LYS A 2 -6.04 53.01 -26.48
N VAL A 3 -6.05 52.72 -25.17
CA VAL A 3 -5.42 51.52 -24.64
C VAL A 3 -6.18 50.33 -25.23
N SER A 4 -5.51 49.55 -26.07
CA SER A 4 -6.14 48.48 -26.83
C SER A 4 -6.62 47.37 -25.90
N ARG A 5 -7.83 46.85 -26.17
CA ARG A 5 -8.43 45.70 -25.46
C ARG A 5 -7.58 44.42 -25.51
N LEU A 6 -6.47 44.42 -26.27
CA LEU A 6 -5.54 43.29 -26.38
C LEU A 6 -4.63 43.11 -25.14
N VAL A 7 -4.39 44.15 -24.34
CA VAL A 7 -3.54 44.00 -23.14
C VAL A 7 -4.32 43.38 -21.97
N LEU A 8 -5.65 43.45 -21.98
CA LEU A 8 -6.50 42.88 -20.93
C LEU A 8 -6.82 41.39 -21.14
N THR A 9 -6.57 40.84 -22.33
CA THR A 9 -6.82 39.42 -22.65
C THR A 9 -5.61 38.52 -22.41
N ALA A 10 -4.39 39.07 -22.36
CA ALA A 10 -3.19 38.30 -22.05
C ALA A 10 -3.00 38.05 -20.54
N ALA A 11 -3.56 38.89 -19.67
CA ALA A 11 -3.46 38.72 -18.21
C ALA A 11 -4.46 37.69 -17.64
N LEU A 12 -5.53 37.35 -18.38
CA LEU A 12 -6.54 36.38 -17.92
C LEU A 12 -6.22 34.94 -18.35
N ALA A 13 -5.31 34.74 -19.31
CA ALA A 13 -4.86 33.41 -19.74
C ALA A 13 -3.73 32.83 -18.86
N ALA A 14 -3.15 33.63 -17.95
CA ALA A 14 -2.09 33.21 -17.02
C ALA A 14 -2.60 32.69 -15.66
N LEU A 15 -3.93 32.63 -15.46
CA LEU A 15 -4.57 32.03 -14.29
C LEU A 15 -5.17 30.64 -14.58
N VAL A 16 -4.66 29.93 -15.59
CA VAL A 16 -4.75 28.48 -15.57
C VAL A 16 -3.80 28.04 -14.47
N ASN A 17 -4.31 27.98 -13.24
CA ASN A 17 -3.67 27.24 -12.17
C ASN A 17 -3.30 25.89 -12.77
N GLY A 18 -2.00 25.67 -12.98
CA GLY A 18 -1.47 24.34 -13.19
C GLY A 18 -1.76 23.59 -11.91
N SER A 19 -2.96 23.01 -11.80
CA SER A 19 -3.22 21.95 -10.87
C SER A 19 -2.29 20.84 -11.34
N SER A 20 -1.10 20.78 -10.74
CA SER A 20 -0.34 19.53 -10.68
C SER A 20 -1.37 18.47 -10.31
N ALA A 21 -1.63 17.54 -11.23
CA ALA A 21 -2.48 16.41 -10.92
C ALA A 21 -1.70 15.57 -9.90
N PHE A 22 -1.79 15.94 -8.62
CA PHE A 22 -1.29 15.11 -7.55
C PHE A 22 -2.11 13.82 -7.64
N ALA A 23 -1.45 12.67 -7.77
CA ALA A 23 -2.14 11.43 -7.50
C ALA A 23 -2.63 11.50 -6.05
N HIS A 24 -3.82 11.02 -5.76
CA HIS A 24 -4.34 11.00 -4.39
C HIS A 24 -4.46 9.54 -3.94
N LEU A 25 -4.20 9.26 -2.66
CA LEU A 25 -4.39 7.97 -2.04
C LEU A 25 -5.88 7.62 -2.05
N THR A 26 -6.24 6.61 -2.85
CA THR A 26 -7.61 6.12 -2.94
C THR A 26 -7.65 4.60 -2.82
N TYR A 27 -8.83 4.07 -2.50
CA TYR A 27 -9.12 2.62 -2.51
C TYR A 27 -10.05 2.21 -3.66
N GLY A 28 -10.24 3.08 -4.66
CA GLY A 28 -11.13 2.81 -5.79
C GLY A 28 -10.74 1.54 -6.53
N GLY A 29 -11.63 0.55 -6.55
CA GLY A 29 -11.36 -0.78 -7.14
C GLY A 29 -10.32 -1.61 -6.36
N ARG A 30 -9.99 -1.23 -5.12
CA ARG A 30 -8.97 -1.85 -4.26
C ARG A 30 -9.50 -2.12 -2.84
N ASP A 31 -10.78 -2.41 -2.74
CA ASP A 31 -11.46 -2.74 -1.49
C ASP A 31 -11.83 -4.23 -1.49
N PHE A 32 -11.26 -5.00 -0.56
CA PHE A 32 -11.61 -6.41 -0.35
C PHE A 32 -12.87 -6.57 0.50
N GLY A 33 -13.41 -5.48 1.06
CA GLY A 33 -14.58 -5.47 1.92
C GLY A 33 -14.28 -6.03 3.31
N THR A 34 -15.35 -6.48 3.97
CA THR A 34 -15.24 -7.19 5.25
C THR A 34 -14.81 -8.63 5.01
N LEU A 35 -13.68 -9.01 5.59
CA LEU A 35 -13.21 -10.39 5.51
C LEU A 35 -14.01 -11.28 6.45
N VAL A 36 -14.32 -12.48 5.97
CA VAL A 36 -15.00 -13.53 6.75
C VAL A 36 -13.99 -14.64 7.00
N GLU A 37 -13.79 -14.99 8.25
CA GLU A 37 -12.88 -16.06 8.66
C GLU A 37 -13.23 -17.38 7.96
N GLY A 38 -12.24 -18.00 7.32
CA GLY A 38 -12.40 -19.26 6.59
C GLY A 38 -13.07 -19.15 5.21
N ALA A 39 -13.44 -17.95 4.78
CA ALA A 39 -13.85 -17.74 3.39
C ALA A 39 -12.65 -17.83 2.44
N PRO A 40 -12.87 -18.18 1.15
CA PRO A 40 -11.82 -18.13 0.14
C PRO A 40 -11.18 -16.75 0.03
N ALA A 41 -9.92 -16.70 -0.42
CA ALA A 41 -9.23 -15.45 -0.66
C ALA A 41 -9.95 -14.60 -1.73
N THR A 42 -10.10 -13.31 -1.47
CA THR A 42 -10.56 -12.33 -2.47
C THR A 42 -9.36 -11.79 -3.22
N THR A 43 -9.43 -11.74 -4.56
CA THR A 43 -8.31 -11.34 -5.43
C THR A 43 -8.66 -10.10 -6.25
N ILE A 44 -7.72 -9.16 -6.35
CA ILE A 44 -7.77 -7.99 -7.23
C ILE A 44 -6.53 -8.02 -8.14
N ALA A 45 -6.73 -8.23 -9.44
CA ALA A 45 -5.67 -8.44 -10.43
C ALA A 45 -5.50 -7.28 -11.43
N THR A 46 -6.27 -6.20 -11.29
CA THR A 46 -6.39 -5.13 -12.29
C THR A 46 -5.54 -3.90 -11.98
N GLN A 47 -4.61 -4.00 -11.03
CA GLN A 47 -3.86 -2.85 -10.55
C GLN A 47 -2.47 -2.78 -11.19
N THR A 48 -2.00 -1.55 -11.39
CA THR A 48 -0.62 -1.24 -11.76
C THR A 48 0.01 -0.36 -10.68
N LEU A 49 1.28 -0.59 -10.41
CA LEU A 49 2.15 0.22 -9.53
C LEU A 49 2.95 1.19 -10.40
N SER A 50 3.48 2.27 -9.82
CA SER A 50 4.34 3.22 -10.52
C SER A 50 5.76 3.09 -9.96
N SER A 51 6.63 2.45 -10.72
CA SER A 51 7.98 1.98 -10.36
C SER A 51 8.06 0.59 -9.74
N SER A 52 9.24 -0.02 -9.86
CA SER A 52 9.59 -1.30 -9.23
C SER A 52 10.37 -1.16 -7.92
N PHE A 53 10.58 0.07 -7.44
CA PHE A 53 11.38 0.37 -6.24
C PHE A 53 10.61 1.10 -5.13
N GLY A 54 9.40 1.59 -5.38
CA GLY A 54 8.72 2.52 -4.46
C GLY A 54 8.39 2.00 -3.05
N TRP A 55 8.39 0.69 -2.83
CA TRP A 55 8.34 0.13 -1.48
C TRP A 55 9.71 0.19 -0.81
N ALA A 56 10.78 -0.21 -1.52
CA ALA A 56 12.14 -0.23 -0.98
C ALA A 56 12.69 1.17 -0.71
N ASP A 57 12.45 2.11 -1.62
CA ASP A 57 12.77 3.53 -1.45
C ASP A 57 12.16 4.11 -0.17
N ALA A 58 10.89 3.76 0.10
CA ALA A 58 10.20 4.17 1.33
C ALA A 58 10.68 3.50 2.64
N THR A 59 11.74 2.69 2.58
CA THR A 59 12.35 2.08 3.77
C THR A 59 13.44 2.94 4.39
N ASP A 60 14.06 3.83 3.60
CA ASP A 60 15.21 4.58 4.04
C ASP A 60 14.85 5.93 4.71
N SER A 61 15.87 6.73 5.00
CA SER A 61 15.75 7.94 5.80
C SER A 61 15.00 9.09 5.12
N ASP A 62 14.89 9.10 3.79
CA ASP A 62 14.26 10.21 3.06
C ASP A 62 12.79 9.96 2.68
N TRP A 63 12.23 8.79 3.06
CA TRP A 63 10.81 8.44 2.96
C TRP A 63 10.26 8.50 1.52
N GLY A 64 9.44 7.51 1.18
CA GLY A 64 9.00 7.36 -0.21
C GLY A 64 7.80 8.23 -0.58
N ASP A 65 7.68 8.45 -1.89
CA ASP A 65 6.47 8.94 -2.55
C ASP A 65 5.34 7.90 -2.45
N SER A 66 4.24 8.27 -1.77
CA SER A 66 3.11 7.37 -1.50
C SER A 66 2.39 6.91 -2.78
N HIS A 67 2.64 7.57 -3.91
CA HIS A 67 2.02 7.28 -5.20
C HIS A 67 2.76 6.21 -6.02
N ARG A 68 3.95 5.79 -5.58
CA ARG A 68 4.72 4.74 -6.24
C ARG A 68 4.09 3.36 -6.11
N GLY A 69 3.29 3.15 -5.06
CA GLY A 69 2.53 1.91 -4.87
C GLY A 69 1.03 2.09 -5.04
N ARG A 70 0.29 1.12 -4.52
CA ARG A 70 -1.18 1.15 -4.43
C ARG A 70 -1.62 0.77 -3.04
N PHE A 71 -2.61 1.52 -2.56
CA PHE A 71 -3.31 1.21 -1.32
C PHE A 71 -4.57 0.40 -1.59
N PHE A 72 -4.66 -0.71 -0.87
CA PHE A 72 -5.85 -1.56 -0.77
C PHE A 72 -6.39 -1.48 0.64
N ARG A 73 -7.64 -1.91 0.84
CA ARG A 73 -8.22 -2.00 2.18
C ARG A 73 -9.05 -3.25 2.40
N PHE A 74 -9.22 -3.57 3.67
CA PHE A 74 -10.19 -4.54 4.15
C PHE A 74 -10.64 -4.17 5.57
N THR A 75 -11.72 -4.81 6.02
CA THR A 75 -12.27 -4.65 7.37
C THR A 75 -12.34 -6.01 8.07
N LEU A 76 -11.97 -6.03 9.35
CA LEU A 76 -12.16 -7.17 10.25
C LEU A 76 -13.24 -6.81 11.29
N THR A 77 -14.19 -7.72 11.51
CA THR A 77 -15.24 -7.56 12.54
C THR A 77 -14.88 -8.21 13.88
N GLY A 78 -13.85 -9.06 13.89
CA GLY A 78 -13.31 -9.75 15.05
C GLY A 78 -11.80 -9.88 14.96
N THR A 79 -11.19 -10.43 16.01
CA THR A 79 -9.75 -10.73 15.98
C THR A 79 -9.54 -11.97 15.12
N THR A 80 -8.67 -11.89 14.11
CA THR A 80 -8.36 -13.02 13.22
C THR A 80 -6.98 -12.84 12.59
N SER A 81 -6.38 -13.94 12.17
CA SER A 81 -5.14 -13.92 11.40
C SER A 81 -5.43 -13.67 9.91
N VAL A 82 -4.57 -12.95 9.20
CA VAL A 82 -4.77 -12.60 7.79
C VAL A 82 -3.56 -13.00 6.96
N SER A 83 -3.82 -13.63 5.80
CA SER A 83 -2.82 -13.87 4.77
C SER A 83 -3.01 -12.88 3.62
N ILE A 84 -1.93 -12.25 3.20
CA ILE A 84 -1.91 -11.31 2.08
C ILE A 84 -0.84 -11.77 1.09
N THR A 85 -1.24 -12.03 -0.15
CA THR A 85 -0.29 -12.31 -1.23
C THR A 85 -0.22 -11.14 -2.17
N ALA A 86 0.99 -10.79 -2.61
CA ALA A 86 1.19 -9.90 -3.75
C ALA A 86 2.03 -10.63 -4.79
N GLN A 87 1.58 -10.59 -6.04
CA GLN A 87 2.22 -11.26 -7.15
C GLN A 87 2.31 -10.33 -8.34
N ARG A 88 3.45 -10.30 -9.01
CA ARG A 88 3.59 -9.66 -10.31
C ARG A 88 2.53 -10.18 -11.28
N ASN A 89 1.82 -9.26 -11.93
CA ASN A 89 0.87 -9.58 -12.99
C ASN A 89 1.46 -9.22 -14.36
N THR A 90 1.94 -10.23 -15.09
CA THR A 90 2.49 -10.06 -16.45
C THR A 90 1.42 -9.81 -17.52
N ASN A 91 0.14 -9.94 -17.19
CA ASN A 91 -0.98 -9.73 -18.11
C ASN A 91 -1.58 -8.33 -18.00
N ALA A 92 -1.13 -7.50 -17.06
CA ALA A 92 -1.55 -6.10 -16.98
C ALA A 92 -0.93 -5.28 -18.12
N ALA A 93 -1.61 -4.22 -18.55
CA ALA A 93 -1.04 -3.22 -19.45
C ALA A 93 0.03 -2.40 -18.70
N ALA A 94 1.19 -3.00 -18.50
CA ALA A 94 2.36 -2.46 -17.82
C ALA A 94 3.40 -2.00 -18.85
N THR A 95 4.09 -0.89 -18.58
CA THR A 95 5.15 -0.36 -19.46
C THR A 95 6.54 -0.80 -19.03
N GLY A 96 6.70 -1.18 -17.76
CA GLY A 96 7.98 -1.59 -17.20
C GLY A 96 8.44 -2.96 -17.70
N ALA A 97 9.73 -3.22 -17.51
CA ALA A 97 10.36 -4.46 -17.96
C ALA A 97 9.73 -5.69 -17.26
N THR A 98 9.39 -6.70 -18.08
CA THR A 98 8.94 -7.98 -17.55
C THR A 98 10.04 -8.61 -16.71
N GLY A 99 9.71 -9.22 -15.58
CA GLY A 99 10.72 -9.87 -14.75
C GLY A 99 11.24 -9.02 -13.58
N VAL A 100 10.91 -7.72 -13.54
CA VAL A 100 11.59 -6.77 -12.64
C VAL A 100 10.85 -6.52 -11.33
N LEU A 101 9.52 -6.42 -11.33
CA LEU A 101 8.76 -6.08 -10.13
C LEU A 101 8.90 -7.16 -9.05
N LEU A 102 9.54 -6.84 -7.94
CA LEU A 102 9.50 -7.63 -6.71
C LEU A 102 8.46 -6.99 -5.77
N PRO A 103 7.34 -7.61 -5.40
CA PRO A 103 6.34 -6.97 -4.57
C PRO A 103 6.80 -6.83 -3.10
N GLY A 104 6.62 -5.63 -2.54
CA GLY A 104 6.66 -5.36 -1.11
C GLY A 104 5.27 -5.00 -0.58
N ILE A 105 4.90 -5.60 0.55
CA ILE A 105 3.65 -5.36 1.28
C ILE A 105 3.99 -4.65 2.58
N SER A 106 3.28 -3.55 2.86
CA SER A 106 3.20 -2.98 4.21
C SER A 106 1.76 -2.94 4.68
N LEU A 107 1.50 -3.49 5.87
CA LEU A 107 0.19 -3.49 6.51
C LEU A 107 0.11 -2.42 7.58
N PHE A 108 -0.98 -1.66 7.55
CA PHE A 108 -1.28 -0.63 8.53
C PHE A 108 -2.70 -0.80 9.08
N SER A 109 -2.86 -0.53 10.37
CA SER A 109 -4.15 -0.27 10.98
C SER A 109 -4.53 1.20 10.72
N GLY A 110 -5.79 1.41 10.34
CA GLY A 110 -6.31 2.71 9.90
C GLY A 110 -6.51 2.81 8.39
N LEU A 111 -7.31 3.79 7.99
CA LEU A 111 -7.56 4.15 6.59
C LEU A 111 -7.09 5.58 6.31
N GLY A 112 -6.75 5.82 5.05
CA GLY A 112 -6.67 7.16 4.49
C GLY A 112 -8.00 7.90 4.58
N THR A 113 -8.03 9.13 4.08
CA THR A 113 -9.29 9.85 3.89
C THR A 113 -10.17 9.12 2.87
N VAL A 114 -11.46 9.08 3.15
CA VAL A 114 -12.47 8.41 2.32
C VAL A 114 -13.61 9.38 2.06
N ALA A 115 -14.34 9.17 0.97
CA ALA A 115 -15.47 10.03 0.63
C ALA A 115 -16.42 10.19 1.84
N PRO A 116 -16.89 11.42 2.12
CA PRO A 116 -16.87 12.59 1.25
C PRO A 116 -15.60 13.47 1.31
N GLU A 117 -14.60 13.12 2.12
CA GLU A 117 -13.34 13.85 2.18
C GLU A 117 -12.54 13.70 0.88
N GLN A 118 -11.75 14.71 0.50
CA GLN A 118 -10.79 14.51 -0.59
C GLN A 118 -9.75 13.46 -0.15
N PRO A 119 -9.29 12.62 -1.08
CA PRO A 119 -8.25 11.65 -0.77
C PRO A 119 -6.93 12.35 -0.43
N GLY A 120 -6.13 11.75 0.45
CA GLY A 120 -4.88 12.36 0.91
C GLY A 120 -3.79 12.31 -0.17
N HIS A 121 -2.83 13.22 -0.12
CA HIS A 121 -1.68 13.23 -1.03
C HIS A 121 -0.46 13.87 -0.38
N ASP A 122 0.72 13.50 -0.88
CA ASP A 122 2.00 13.92 -0.29
C ASP A 122 2.24 15.43 -0.33
N GLY A 123 1.64 16.11 -1.32
CA GLY A 123 1.77 17.55 -1.51
C GLY A 123 0.79 18.41 -0.73
N SER A 124 -0.09 17.84 0.11
CA SER A 124 -1.03 18.65 0.89
C SER A 124 -0.28 19.43 1.98
N ASP A 125 -0.83 20.58 2.37
CA ASP A 125 -0.24 21.42 3.42
C ASP A 125 -0.02 20.62 4.72
N LEU A 126 -0.99 19.76 5.07
CA LEU A 126 -0.90 18.91 6.26
C LEU A 126 0.17 17.82 6.11
N SER A 127 0.29 17.18 4.94
CA SER A 127 1.35 16.20 4.67
C SER A 127 2.72 16.82 4.83
N ILE A 128 2.96 17.96 4.17
CA ILE A 128 4.23 18.69 4.21
C ILE A 128 4.57 19.13 5.64
N ALA A 129 3.59 19.65 6.39
CA ALA A 129 3.79 20.07 7.78
C ALA A 129 4.06 18.90 8.74
N SER A 130 3.66 17.67 8.37
CA SER A 130 3.79 16.47 9.22
C SER A 130 5.09 15.69 9.02
N ARG A 131 5.99 16.15 8.14
CA ARG A 131 7.22 15.42 7.78
C ARG A 131 8.46 16.33 7.71
N PRO A 132 9.69 15.78 7.78
CA PRO A 132 10.91 16.54 7.51
C PRO A 132 10.93 17.10 6.09
N GLY A 133 11.49 18.30 5.90
CA GLY A 133 11.52 18.97 4.60
C GLY A 133 12.44 18.34 3.54
N THR A 134 13.23 17.34 3.91
CA THR A 134 14.14 16.62 3.01
C THR A 134 13.53 15.36 2.41
N THR A 135 12.27 15.06 2.73
CA THR A 135 11.66 13.79 2.30
C THR A 135 11.00 13.87 0.94
N GLU A 136 11.05 12.78 0.17
CA GLU A 136 10.40 12.71 -1.14
C GLU A 136 8.88 12.70 -0.99
N GLY A 137 8.39 11.88 -0.05
CA GLY A 137 6.98 11.74 0.28
C GLY A 137 6.73 11.63 1.78
N SER A 138 5.51 11.24 2.11
CA SER A 138 5.07 11.01 3.49
C SER A 138 5.11 9.52 3.84
N PHE A 139 5.24 8.64 2.85
CA PHE A 139 5.08 7.20 3.03
C PHE A 139 6.32 6.59 3.67
N ARG A 140 6.07 5.74 4.67
CA ARG A 140 7.11 4.99 5.37
C ARG A 140 6.73 3.52 5.37
N ALA A 141 7.48 2.71 4.63
CA ALA A 141 7.15 1.30 4.43
C ALA A 141 7.24 0.47 5.72
N LEU A 142 8.12 0.85 6.66
CA LEU A 142 8.46 0.07 7.85
C LEU A 142 8.07 0.76 9.16
N SER A 143 7.22 1.79 9.11
CA SER A 143 6.91 2.60 10.29
C SER A 143 5.57 3.30 10.18
N GLY A 144 5.02 3.74 11.32
CA GLY A 144 3.84 4.58 11.33
C GLY A 144 4.11 5.92 10.62
N TRP A 145 3.07 6.43 9.96
CA TRP A 145 3.12 7.65 9.17
C TRP A 145 1.74 8.30 9.06
N SER A 146 1.69 9.48 8.46
CA SER A 146 0.45 10.23 8.26
C SER A 146 0.37 10.85 6.86
N LEU A 147 -0.86 11.02 6.37
CA LEU A 147 -1.12 11.67 5.08
C LEU A 147 -2.26 12.67 5.22
N GLY A 148 -2.03 13.90 4.82
CA GLY A 148 -3.02 14.96 4.78
C GLY A 148 -3.80 15.00 3.47
N ASN A 149 -5.00 15.57 3.53
CA ASN A 149 -5.80 15.93 2.36
C ASN A 149 -6.06 17.44 2.30
N ASP A 150 -6.65 17.88 1.20
CA ASP A 150 -7.14 19.25 1.03
C ASP A 150 -8.58 19.42 1.55
N PRO A 151 -8.95 20.62 2.05
CA PRO A 151 -10.32 20.91 2.43
C PRO A 151 -11.25 20.85 1.20
N THR A 152 -12.47 20.35 1.38
CA THR A 152 -13.42 20.25 0.27
C THR A 152 -14.84 20.56 0.71
N TYR A 153 -15.65 21.06 -0.22
CA TYR A 153 -17.05 21.33 0.02
C TYR A 153 -17.89 20.22 -0.60
N ASN A 154 -18.98 19.81 0.08
CA ASN A 154 -19.94 18.83 -0.46
C ASN A 154 -20.54 19.24 -1.81
N THR A 155 -20.62 20.54 -2.07
CA THR A 155 -20.95 21.12 -3.37
C THR A 155 -19.67 21.76 -3.93
N ALA A 156 -19.09 21.15 -4.95
CA ALA A 156 -17.86 21.63 -5.56
C ALA A 156 -18.01 23.09 -6.04
N GLY A 157 -17.13 23.97 -5.58
CA GLY A 157 -17.08 25.37 -6.01
C GLY A 157 -18.09 26.31 -5.35
N ASP A 158 -18.89 25.85 -4.37
CA ASP A 158 -19.80 26.72 -3.62
C ASP A 158 -19.40 26.85 -2.14
N PRO A 159 -18.54 27.82 -1.80
CA PRO A 159 -18.12 28.07 -0.42
C PRO A 159 -19.19 28.76 0.44
N LEU A 160 -20.34 29.14 -0.13
CA LEU A 160 -21.40 29.89 0.55
C LEU A 160 -22.62 29.01 0.89
N SER A 161 -22.85 27.93 0.14
CA SER A 161 -23.93 26.96 0.41
C SER A 161 -23.45 25.56 0.78
N GLY A 162 -22.15 25.27 0.61
CA GLY A 162 -21.57 23.97 0.91
C GLY A 162 -21.21 23.77 2.38
N ILE A 163 -21.30 22.52 2.86
CA ILE A 163 -20.68 22.08 4.12
C ILE A 163 -19.20 21.81 3.83
N LEU A 164 -18.33 22.50 4.56
CA LEU A 164 -16.89 22.27 4.52
C LEU A 164 -16.53 20.96 5.24
N TYR A 165 -15.94 20.03 4.51
CA TYR A 165 -15.14 18.95 5.08
C TYR A 165 -13.72 19.47 5.26
N ALA A 166 -13.36 19.76 6.50
CA ALA A 166 -12.04 20.26 6.83
C ALA A 166 -10.96 19.22 6.50
N ALA A 167 -9.80 19.72 6.05
CA ALA A 167 -8.61 18.89 5.90
C ALA A 167 -8.23 18.24 7.25
N ARG A 168 -7.70 17.02 7.19
CA ARG A 168 -7.16 16.31 8.35
C ARG A 168 -5.99 15.42 7.95
N LEU A 169 -5.22 15.00 8.96
CA LEU A 169 -4.26 13.91 8.83
C LEU A 169 -4.98 12.56 9.00
N ALA A 170 -4.82 11.67 8.03
CA ALA A 170 -5.03 10.24 8.24
C ALA A 170 -3.76 9.66 8.89
N ILE A 171 -3.95 8.79 9.88
CA ILE A 171 -2.85 8.14 10.62
C ILE A 171 -2.85 6.66 10.29
N PHE A 172 -1.69 6.15 9.90
CA PHE A 172 -1.45 4.75 9.59
C PHE A 172 -0.54 4.16 10.66
N THR A 173 -1.08 3.23 11.46
CA THR A 173 -0.29 2.54 12.48
C THR A 173 0.31 1.29 11.88
N PHE A 174 1.64 1.20 11.85
CA PHE A 174 2.33 0.06 11.27
C PHE A 174 2.02 -1.23 12.02
N VAL A 175 1.71 -2.29 11.25
CA VAL A 175 1.44 -3.63 11.77
C VAL A 175 2.60 -4.56 11.43
N GLY A 176 3.07 -4.51 10.18
CA GLY A 176 4.16 -5.35 9.71
C GLY A 176 4.32 -5.26 8.19
N TYR A 177 5.23 -6.07 7.67
CA TYR A 177 5.53 -6.12 6.24
C TYR A 177 5.80 -7.55 5.78
N ALA A 178 5.77 -7.76 4.47
CA ALA A 178 6.29 -8.95 3.80
C ALA A 178 6.84 -8.50 2.44
N VAL A 179 8.04 -8.95 2.07
CA VAL A 179 8.70 -8.49 0.84
C VAL A 179 9.40 -9.64 0.10
N ASP A 180 9.22 -9.64 -1.22
CA ASP A 180 9.82 -10.58 -2.17
C ASP A 180 11.32 -10.32 -2.33
N GLY A 181 12.15 -11.35 -2.12
CA GLY A 181 13.59 -11.29 -2.35
C GLY A 181 14.45 -11.33 -1.07
N THR A 182 15.61 -10.69 -1.14
CA THR A 182 16.63 -10.70 -0.08
C THR A 182 17.10 -9.29 0.23
N SER A 183 17.91 -9.11 1.29
CA SER A 183 18.52 -7.81 1.62
C SER A 183 19.34 -7.20 0.47
N ALA A 184 19.74 -7.98 -0.53
CA ALA A 184 20.40 -7.45 -1.74
C ALA A 184 19.46 -6.62 -2.63
N ASN A 185 18.13 -6.69 -2.41
CA ASN A 185 17.14 -5.98 -3.21
C ASN A 185 16.67 -4.66 -2.57
N PHE A 186 16.76 -4.52 -1.24
CA PHE A 186 16.00 -3.51 -0.50
C PHE A 186 16.77 -2.21 -0.17
N GLY A 187 17.94 -2.03 -0.76
CA GLY A 187 18.81 -0.88 -0.47
C GLY A 187 19.68 -1.10 0.76
N SER A 188 20.15 0.01 1.35
CA SER A 188 21.12 -0.03 2.46
C SER A 188 20.51 -0.11 3.86
N GLU A 189 19.18 0.00 3.98
CA GLU A 189 18.53 -0.02 5.30
C GLU A 189 18.69 -1.40 5.96
N PRO A 190 19.30 -1.47 7.16
CA PRO A 190 19.55 -2.75 7.82
C PRO A 190 18.28 -3.36 8.43
N GLY A 191 18.23 -4.68 8.51
CA GLY A 191 17.20 -5.41 9.25
C GLY A 191 15.94 -5.77 8.45
N ILE A 192 15.90 -5.43 7.17
CA ILE A 192 14.84 -5.89 6.26
C ILE A 192 15.11 -7.35 5.88
N VAL A 193 14.13 -8.21 6.13
CA VAL A 193 14.19 -9.63 5.80
C VAL A 193 13.05 -9.94 4.84
N GLY A 194 13.42 -10.36 3.63
CA GLY A 194 12.47 -10.86 2.64
C GLY A 194 12.20 -12.36 2.80
N ASP A 195 11.43 -12.91 1.87
CA ASP A 195 11.13 -14.35 1.83
C ASP A 195 12.29 -15.23 1.33
N GLY A 196 13.37 -14.61 0.86
CA GLY A 196 14.61 -15.27 0.46
C GLY A 196 14.70 -15.59 -1.03
N VAL A 197 13.66 -15.32 -1.82
CA VAL A 197 13.61 -15.67 -3.25
C VAL A 197 13.01 -14.53 -4.04
N ALA A 198 13.79 -13.92 -4.93
CA ALA A 198 13.33 -12.82 -5.78
C ALA A 198 12.56 -13.34 -7.02
N ASP A 199 11.32 -13.80 -6.85
CA ASP A 199 10.55 -14.49 -7.90
C ASP A 199 9.30 -13.74 -8.39
N GLY A 200 9.02 -12.56 -7.86
CA GLY A 200 7.85 -11.76 -8.21
C GLY A 200 6.62 -12.12 -7.38
N TYR A 201 6.76 -12.86 -6.28
CA TYR A 201 5.68 -13.27 -5.39
C TYR A 201 6.10 -13.09 -3.93
N VAL A 202 5.15 -12.70 -3.08
CA VAL A 202 5.34 -12.76 -1.63
C VAL A 202 4.02 -13.10 -0.93
N ASN A 203 4.12 -13.81 0.19
CA ASN A 203 3.01 -14.04 1.10
C ASN A 203 3.34 -13.50 2.50
N GLY A 204 2.56 -12.53 2.96
CA GLY A 204 2.59 -12.04 4.33
C GLY A 204 1.53 -12.73 5.19
N TYR A 205 1.92 -13.14 6.40
CA TYR A 205 1.02 -13.65 7.42
C TYR A 205 1.03 -12.71 8.63
N PHE A 206 -0.14 -12.24 9.02
CA PHE A 206 -0.33 -11.28 10.10
C PHE A 206 -1.26 -11.90 11.14
N ALA A 207 -0.70 -12.33 12.26
CA ALA A 207 -1.44 -13.03 13.31
C ALA A 207 -2.27 -12.09 14.17
N ASP A 208 -3.39 -12.60 14.69
CA ASP A 208 -4.16 -11.99 15.79
C ASP A 208 -4.51 -10.50 15.56
N LEU A 209 -4.85 -10.13 14.33
CA LEU A 209 -5.21 -8.75 14.00
C LEU A 209 -6.55 -8.40 14.65
N PRO A 210 -6.65 -7.36 15.48
CA PRO A 210 -7.91 -6.95 16.09
C PRO A 210 -8.96 -6.53 15.05
N ALA A 211 -10.22 -6.48 15.48
CA ALA A 211 -11.28 -5.85 14.69
C ALA A 211 -10.90 -4.41 14.33
N GLY A 212 -11.13 -4.02 13.07
CA GLY A 212 -10.71 -2.71 12.58
C GLY A 212 -10.64 -2.63 11.07
N ASN A 213 -10.26 -1.46 10.58
CA ASN A 213 -10.00 -1.22 9.17
C ASN A 213 -8.50 -1.19 8.92
N TYR A 214 -8.08 -1.80 7.82
CA TYR A 214 -6.68 -1.96 7.49
C TYR A 214 -6.39 -1.43 6.10
N SER A 215 -5.21 -0.82 5.97
CA SER A 215 -4.64 -0.40 4.70
C SER A 215 -3.47 -1.29 4.36
N VAL A 216 -3.45 -1.78 3.12
CA VAL A 216 -2.36 -2.58 2.57
C VAL A 216 -1.70 -1.74 1.48
N PHE A 217 -0.46 -1.32 1.70
CA PHE A 217 0.34 -0.77 0.63
C PHE A 217 1.05 -1.89 -0.10
N VAL A 218 0.98 -1.88 -1.43
CA VAL A 218 1.78 -2.75 -2.28
C VAL A 218 2.61 -1.88 -3.22
N GLY A 219 3.92 -2.06 -3.19
CA GLY A 219 4.90 -1.34 -4.02
C GLY A 219 5.98 -2.28 -4.54
N GLY A 220 6.92 -1.77 -5.33
CA GLY A 220 8.06 -2.54 -5.80
C GLY A 220 9.25 -2.46 -4.84
N ALA A 221 9.97 -3.57 -4.64
CA ALA A 221 11.02 -3.73 -3.65
C ALA A 221 12.44 -3.81 -4.25
N ASN A 222 12.62 -3.42 -5.51
CA ASN A 222 13.92 -3.47 -6.18
C ASN A 222 14.60 -2.10 -6.11
N TYR A 223 15.29 -1.80 -5.01
CA TYR A 223 15.87 -0.47 -4.73
C TYR A 223 16.78 0.06 -5.85
N ASP A 224 17.67 -0.79 -6.38
CA ASP A 224 18.64 -0.38 -7.40
C ASP A 224 17.99 0.17 -8.68
N THR A 225 16.73 -0.18 -8.95
CA THR A 225 16.04 0.32 -10.14
C THR A 225 15.68 1.79 -10.05
N GLN A 226 15.72 2.41 -8.87
CA GLN A 226 15.56 3.87 -8.69
C GLN A 226 16.55 4.68 -9.53
N LEU A 227 17.75 4.14 -9.78
CA LEU A 227 18.77 4.81 -10.59
C LEU A 227 18.57 4.61 -12.10
N THR A 228 17.77 3.62 -12.50
CA THR A 228 17.63 3.21 -13.91
C THR A 228 16.24 3.44 -14.49
N GLU A 229 15.19 3.37 -13.65
CA GLU A 229 13.82 3.70 -14.00
C GLU A 229 13.70 5.22 -14.02
N THR A 230 14.05 5.80 -15.17
CA THR A 230 13.85 7.22 -15.41
C THR A 230 12.44 7.45 -15.92
N ALA A 231 11.85 8.60 -15.60
CA ALA A 231 10.53 8.97 -16.10
C ALA A 231 10.47 8.84 -17.65
N THR A 232 9.66 7.92 -18.15
CA THR A 232 9.74 7.38 -19.52
C THR A 232 9.23 8.36 -20.59
N HIS A 233 8.96 9.63 -20.26
CA HIS A 233 8.37 10.60 -21.19
C HIS A 233 9.03 11.99 -21.16
N GLY A 234 10.35 12.04 -21.36
CA GLY A 234 11.08 13.29 -21.64
C GLY A 234 11.13 14.30 -20.49
N SER A 235 11.84 15.41 -20.72
CA SER A 235 12.17 16.46 -19.73
C SER A 235 10.95 17.17 -19.08
N LEU A 236 9.73 16.76 -19.39
CA LEU A 236 8.47 17.35 -18.91
C LEU A 236 7.51 16.32 -18.30
N SER A 237 7.90 15.05 -18.17
CA SER A 237 7.07 14.02 -17.55
C SER A 237 7.75 13.44 -16.32
N ASN A 238 7.00 13.36 -15.22
CA ASN A 238 7.38 12.68 -13.99
C ASN A 238 6.82 11.23 -13.93
N ALA A 239 6.42 10.67 -15.08
CA ALA A 239 5.77 9.36 -15.13
C ALA A 239 6.81 8.24 -15.22
N TYR A 240 6.90 7.43 -14.17
CA TYR A 240 7.70 6.21 -14.13
C TYR A 240 6.99 5.08 -14.88
N ASP A 241 7.75 4.03 -15.16
CA ASP A 241 7.17 2.81 -15.68
C ASP A 241 6.13 2.22 -14.74
N THR A 242 5.17 1.52 -15.34
CA THR A 242 4.09 0.88 -14.62
C THR A 242 4.29 -0.63 -14.58
N TYR A 243 3.95 -1.24 -13.46
CA TYR A 243 4.09 -2.68 -13.24
C TYR A 243 2.79 -3.30 -12.75
N GLY A 244 2.33 -4.38 -13.39
CA GLY A 244 1.12 -5.07 -12.99
C GLY A 244 1.28 -5.83 -11.67
N VAL A 245 0.24 -5.80 -10.83
CA VAL A 245 0.20 -6.57 -9.59
C VAL A 245 -1.18 -7.21 -9.37
N THR A 246 -1.15 -8.43 -8.85
CA THR A 246 -2.30 -9.16 -8.32
C THR A 246 -2.14 -9.25 -6.82
N VAL A 247 -3.19 -8.84 -6.08
CA VAL A 247 -3.20 -8.89 -4.62
C VAL A 247 -4.38 -9.73 -4.17
N SER A 248 -4.12 -10.66 -3.25
CA SER A 248 -5.15 -11.51 -2.65
C SER A 248 -5.10 -11.43 -1.14
N VAL A 249 -6.27 -11.44 -0.50
CA VAL A 249 -6.40 -11.37 0.96
C VAL A 249 -7.38 -12.42 1.45
N ALA A 250 -7.02 -13.12 2.53
CA ALA A 250 -7.89 -14.07 3.22
C ALA A 250 -7.77 -13.93 4.74
N ALA A 251 -8.91 -13.97 5.44
CA ALA A 251 -8.93 -14.19 6.88
C ALA A 251 -8.78 -15.70 7.16
N ILE A 252 -7.73 -16.04 7.88
CA ILE A 252 -7.32 -17.41 8.17
C ILE A 252 -7.91 -17.83 9.50
N PRO A 253 -8.64 -18.95 9.56
CA PRO A 253 -9.10 -19.50 10.81
C PRO A 253 -7.94 -19.81 11.72
N GLU A 254 -8.07 -19.48 13.01
CA GLU A 254 -7.15 -20.01 14.01
C GLU A 254 -7.13 -21.54 13.90
N PRO A 255 -5.96 -22.21 13.91
CA PRO A 255 -5.91 -23.66 13.91
C PRO A 255 -6.64 -24.15 15.15
N GLY A 256 -7.89 -24.59 14.95
CA GLY A 256 -8.80 -24.85 16.05
C GLY A 256 -8.17 -25.82 17.06
N THR A 257 -8.34 -25.55 18.35
CA THR A 257 -7.85 -26.38 19.46
C THR A 257 -8.15 -27.87 19.28
N TYR A 258 -9.19 -28.21 18.51
CA TYR A 258 -9.53 -29.59 18.11
C TYR A 258 -8.48 -30.28 17.22
N ALA A 259 -7.82 -29.56 16.30
CA ALA A 259 -6.74 -30.13 15.47
C ALA A 259 -5.50 -30.46 16.33
N LEU A 260 -5.16 -29.58 17.28
CA LEU A 260 -4.09 -29.82 18.25
C LEU A 260 -4.46 -30.92 19.27
N GLY A 261 -5.72 -30.97 19.71
CA GLY A 261 -6.23 -32.00 20.63
C GLY A 261 -6.31 -33.39 19.99
N MET A 262 -6.67 -33.48 18.71
CA MET A 262 -6.67 -34.73 17.94
C MET A 262 -5.23 -35.25 17.69
N GLY A 263 -4.29 -34.35 17.41
CA GLY A 263 -2.86 -34.69 17.31
C GLY A 263 -2.29 -35.21 18.64
N ALA A 264 -2.59 -34.55 19.75
CA ALA A 264 -2.14 -34.95 21.09
C ALA A 264 -2.73 -36.29 21.55
N THR A 265 -4.01 -36.56 21.24
CA THR A 265 -4.66 -37.85 21.56
C THR A 265 -4.13 -38.99 20.70
N ALA A 266 -3.85 -38.76 19.41
CA ALA A 266 -3.22 -39.76 18.55
C ALA A 266 -1.80 -40.12 19.01
N LEU A 267 -1.00 -39.12 19.42
CA LEU A 267 0.33 -39.33 20.02
C LEU A 267 0.24 -40.07 21.36
N GLY A 268 -0.71 -39.69 22.22
CA GLY A 268 -0.98 -40.39 23.48
C GLY A 268 -1.33 -41.86 23.29
N ALA A 269 -2.22 -42.17 22.33
CA ALA A 269 -2.60 -43.54 21.99
C ALA A 269 -1.42 -44.36 21.43
N MET A 270 -0.57 -43.74 20.62
CA MET A 270 0.63 -44.39 20.05
C MET A 270 1.68 -44.70 21.13
N LEU A 271 1.87 -43.81 22.10
CA LEU A 271 2.79 -44.00 23.24
C LEU A 271 2.29 -45.08 24.21
N VAL A 272 0.99 -45.15 24.48
CA VAL A 272 0.39 -46.22 25.30
C VAL A 272 0.50 -47.58 24.60
N ARG A 273 0.31 -47.62 23.28
CA ARG A 273 0.46 -48.85 22.48
C ARG A 273 1.91 -49.37 22.50
N ARG A 274 2.90 -48.48 22.39
CA ARG A 274 4.32 -48.85 22.48
C ARG A 274 4.72 -49.43 23.84
N ARG A 275 4.20 -48.90 24.94
CA ARG A 275 4.48 -49.43 26.29
C ARG A 275 3.93 -50.84 26.50
N ARG A 276 2.75 -51.14 25.95
CA ARG A 276 2.13 -52.48 26.03
C ARG A 276 2.87 -53.55 25.20
N SER A 277 3.49 -53.14 24.09
CA SER A 277 4.29 -54.04 23.25
C SER A 277 5.67 -54.36 23.82
N ALA A 278 6.19 -53.54 24.73
CA ALA A 278 7.50 -53.74 25.37
C ALA A 278 7.43 -54.54 26.69
N GLN A 279 6.24 -54.91 27.14
CA GLN A 279 5.99 -55.72 28.35
C GLN A 279 5.49 -57.15 28.04
N ARG A 280 5.58 -57.59 26.78
CA ARG A 280 5.37 -58.98 26.35
C ARG A 280 6.70 -59.54 25.88
#